data_AF-A0AAV2NKW8-F1
#
_entry.id   AF-A0AAV2NKW8-F1
#
_cell.length_a   1.000
_cell.length_b   1.000
_cell.length_c   1.000
_cell.angle_alpha   90.00
_cell.angle_beta   90.00
_cell.angle_gamma   90.00
#
_symmetry.space_group_name_H-M   'P 1'
#
loop_
_entity.id
_entity.type
_entity.pdbx_description
1 polymer ?
#
loop_
_entity_poly.entity_id
_entity_poly.type
_entity_poly.pdbx_seq_one_letter_code
_entity_poly.pdbx_strand_id
1 'polypeptide(L)'
;MCNFESSVWSEPSPEKSLDVNTGAVAGAILTGVGYIQIQESCAAMNIKCMERKTYENCHETAAEAFTKAAEESMNAAANEERELALQRNKVINGIPHIAVISDGS
;
A
#
# COMPACT_ATOMS: atom_id res chain seq x y z
N MET A 1 25.04 -8.38 2.84
CA MET A 1 24.17 -8.36 4.03
C MET A 1 24.32 -9.72 4.70
N CYS A 2 25.34 -9.89 5.54
CA CYS A 2 25.62 -11.18 6.20
C CYS A 2 25.02 -11.15 7.61
N ASN A 3 24.42 -12.27 8.05
CA ASN A 3 23.70 -12.45 9.33
C ASN A 3 22.27 -11.86 9.41
N PHE A 4 21.57 -11.69 8.28
CA PHE A 4 20.13 -11.43 8.31
C PHE A 4 19.37 -12.74 8.07
N GLU A 5 18.73 -13.27 9.10
CA GLU A 5 17.76 -14.37 8.96
C GLU A 5 16.37 -13.77 8.83
N SER A 6 15.72 -14.00 7.68
CA SER A 6 14.30 -13.69 7.50
C SER A 6 13.53 -14.99 7.27
N SER A 7 12.49 -15.21 8.06
CA SER A 7 11.56 -16.33 7.87
C SER A 7 10.47 -15.93 6.86
N VAL A 8 10.30 -16.74 5.80
CA VAL A 8 9.16 -16.65 4.88
C VAL A 8 8.14 -17.70 5.28
N TRP A 9 6.90 -17.27 5.50
CA TRP A 9 5.79 -18.15 5.89
C TRP A 9 4.81 -18.28 4.72
N SER A 10 4.25 -19.47 4.52
CA SER A 10 3.18 -19.69 3.53
C SER A 10 1.86 -19.04 3.95
N GLU A 11 1.68 -18.81 5.25
CA GLU A 11 0.49 -18.19 5.83
C GLU A 11 0.93 -17.04 6.76
N PRO A 12 0.20 -15.90 6.78
CA PRO A 12 0.47 -14.83 7.73
C PRO A 12 0.23 -15.32 9.17
N SER A 13 0.98 -14.78 10.14
CA SER A 13 0.70 -15.09 11.55
C SER A 13 -0.74 -14.68 11.90
N PRO A 14 -1.46 -15.45 12.75
CA PRO A 14 -2.88 -15.17 13.04
C PRO A 14 -3.14 -13.74 13.53
N GLU A 15 -2.18 -13.15 14.24
CA GLU A 15 -2.23 -11.78 14.77
C GLU A 15 -2.17 -10.68 13.69
N LYS A 16 -1.81 -11.01 12.44
CA LYS A 16 -1.62 -10.05 11.35
C LYS A 16 -2.45 -10.36 10.10
N SER A 17 -3.42 -11.26 10.20
CA SER A 17 -4.27 -11.61 9.07
C SER A 17 -5.42 -10.61 8.92
N LEU A 18 -5.60 -10.08 7.71
CA LEU A 18 -6.83 -9.39 7.33
C LEU A 18 -7.95 -10.43 7.22
N ASP A 19 -9.19 -10.04 7.55
CA ASP A 19 -10.32 -10.87 7.20
C ASP A 19 -10.41 -11.02 5.67
N VAL A 20 -11.02 -12.11 5.22
CA VAL A 20 -11.06 -12.48 3.80
C VAL A 20 -11.67 -11.39 2.92
N ASN A 21 -12.69 -10.67 3.39
CA ASN A 21 -13.34 -9.63 2.58
C ASN A 21 -12.43 -8.41 2.47
N THR A 22 -11.87 -7.94 3.59
CA THR A 22 -10.92 -6.82 3.58
C THR A 22 -9.67 -7.16 2.76
N GLY A 23 -9.17 -8.39 2.85
CA GLY A 23 -8.06 -8.88 2.03
C GLY A 23 -8.38 -8.88 0.53
N ALA A 24 -9.56 -9.39 0.15
CA ALA A 24 -9.99 -9.38 -1.24
C ALA A 24 -10.15 -7.95 -1.80
N VAL A 25 -10.72 -7.04 -1.01
CA VAL A 25 -10.90 -5.64 -1.42
C VAL A 25 -9.57 -4.88 -1.46
N ALA A 26 -8.68 -5.10 -0.50
CA ALA A 26 -7.34 -4.52 -0.50
C ALA A 26 -6.54 -4.98 -1.73
N GLY A 27 -6.59 -6.29 -2.04
CA GLY A 27 -6.01 -6.84 -3.26
C GLY A 27 -6.63 -6.25 -4.53
N ALA A 28 -7.94 -6.01 -4.51
CA ALA A 28 -8.64 -5.38 -5.63
C ALA A 28 -8.15 -3.94 -5.89
N ILE A 29 -8.04 -3.12 -4.84
CA ILE A 29 -7.49 -1.76 -4.92
C ILE A 29 -6.07 -1.79 -5.50
N LEU A 30 -5.20 -2.67 -4.98
CA LEU A 30 -3.79 -2.79 -5.42
C LEU A 30 -3.65 -3.22 -6.88
N THR A 31 -4.57 -4.04 -7.38
CA THR A 31 -4.57 -4.54 -8.76
C THR A 31 -5.39 -3.67 -9.72
N GLY A 32 -6.04 -2.61 -9.21
CA GLY A 32 -6.87 -1.70 -10.01
C GLY A 32 -8.20 -2.31 -10.46
N VAL A 33 -8.72 -3.29 -9.74
CA VAL A 33 -10.02 -3.93 -10.03
C VAL A 33 -11.10 -3.49 -9.04
N GLY A 34 -12.35 -3.57 -9.47
CA GLY A 34 -13.51 -3.16 -8.66
C GLY A 34 -14.43 -4.32 -8.25
N TYR A 35 -15.53 -3.98 -7.56
CA TYR A 35 -16.54 -4.94 -7.08
C TYR A 35 -17.03 -5.94 -8.13
N ILE A 36 -17.29 -5.48 -9.37
CA ILE A 36 -17.81 -6.34 -10.44
C ILE A 36 -16.82 -7.45 -10.78
N GLN A 37 -15.53 -7.14 -10.85
CA GLN A 37 -14.48 -8.13 -11.17
C GLN A 37 -14.27 -9.12 -10.03
N ILE A 38 -14.41 -8.70 -8.77
CA ILE A 38 -14.43 -9.63 -7.61
C ILE A 38 -15.62 -10.57 -7.74
N GLN A 39 -16.81 -10.03 -8.05
CA GLN A 39 -18.03 -10.83 -8.21
C GLN A 39 -17.90 -11.86 -9.34
N GLU A 40 -17.35 -11.47 -10.49
CA GLU A 40 -17.06 -12.36 -11.62
C GLU A 40 -16.07 -13.46 -11.22
N SER A 41 -15.00 -13.11 -10.50
CA SER A 41 -14.00 -14.07 -10.02
C SER A 41 -14.60 -15.08 -9.05
N CYS A 42 -15.42 -14.63 -8.09
CA CYS A 42 -16.14 -15.52 -7.19
C CYS A 42 -17.10 -16.45 -7.94
N ALA A 43 -17.84 -15.93 -8.92
CA ALA A 43 -18.76 -16.72 -9.74
C ALA A 43 -18.02 -17.81 -10.53
N ALA A 44 -16.88 -17.49 -11.14
CA ALA A 44 -16.05 -18.45 -11.88
C ALA A 44 -15.54 -19.60 -10.99
N MET A 45 -15.31 -19.34 -9.70
CA MET A 45 -14.87 -20.33 -8.71
C MET A 45 -16.03 -21.04 -7.99
N ASN A 46 -17.29 -20.73 -8.30
CA ASN A 46 -18.47 -21.19 -7.57
C ASN A 46 -18.41 -20.83 -6.06
N ILE A 47 -17.90 -19.65 -5.74
CA ILE A 47 -17.82 -19.08 -4.39
C ILE A 47 -18.87 -17.97 -4.25
N LYS A 48 -19.56 -17.92 -3.11
CA LYS A 48 -20.48 -16.81 -2.82
C LYS A 48 -19.69 -15.52 -2.64
N CYS A 49 -19.97 -14.51 -3.47
CA CYS A 49 -19.38 -13.18 -3.35
C CYS A 49 -19.98 -12.42 -2.15
N MET A 50 -19.18 -11.52 -1.56
CA MET A 50 -19.67 -10.55 -0.58
C MET A 50 -20.74 -9.64 -1.20
N GLU A 51 -21.62 -9.10 -0.35
CA GLU A 51 -22.60 -8.11 -0.79
C GLU A 51 -21.94 -6.76 -1.08
N ARG A 52 -22.55 -5.97 -1.96
CA ARG A 52 -22.03 -4.64 -2.32
C ARG A 52 -21.81 -3.73 -1.12
N LYS A 53 -22.73 -3.74 -0.14
CA LYS A 53 -22.59 -2.93 1.08
C LYS A 53 -21.37 -3.36 1.90
N THR A 54 -21.09 -4.66 1.97
CA THR A 54 -19.88 -5.18 2.63
C THR A 54 -18.63 -4.74 1.90
N TYR A 55 -18.63 -4.82 0.55
CA TYR A 55 -17.54 -4.31 -0.27
C TYR A 55 -17.26 -2.83 -0.01
N GLU A 56 -18.30 -1.98 0.00
CA GLU A 56 -18.16 -0.53 0.22
C GLU A 56 -17.51 -0.24 1.58
N ASN A 57 -17.96 -0.91 2.65
CA ASN A 57 -17.38 -0.75 3.99
C ASN A 57 -15.90 -1.19 4.04
N CYS A 58 -15.59 -2.35 3.46
CA CYS A 58 -14.21 -2.85 3.37
C CYS A 58 -13.33 -1.92 2.53
N HIS A 59 -13.88 -1.36 1.45
CA HIS A 59 -13.18 -0.46 0.55
C HIS A 59 -12.82 0.86 1.24
N GLU A 60 -13.77 1.47 1.95
CA GLU A 60 -13.52 2.69 2.73
C GLU A 60 -12.42 2.47 3.76
N THR A 61 -12.53 1.39 4.53
CA THR A 61 -11.51 1.02 5.55
C THR A 61 -10.12 0.81 4.92
N ALA A 62 -10.05 0.07 3.81
CA ALA A 62 -8.78 -0.22 3.13
C ALA A 62 -8.19 1.04 2.47
N ALA A 63 -9.02 1.86 1.83
CA ALA A 63 -8.60 3.09 1.17
C ALA A 63 -8.06 4.13 2.17
N GLU A 64 -8.70 4.28 3.34
CA GLU A 64 -8.20 5.12 4.43
C GLU A 64 -6.84 4.65 4.92
N ALA A 65 -6.68 3.34 5.15
CA ALA A 65 -5.42 2.75 5.58
C ALA A 65 -4.30 2.97 4.55
N PHE A 66 -4.59 2.78 3.26
CA PHE A 66 -3.63 3.03 2.19
C PHE A 66 -3.26 4.51 2.07
N THR A 67 -4.23 5.41 2.19
CA THR A 67 -3.98 6.86 2.15
C THR A 67 -3.07 7.27 3.29
N LYS A 68 -3.36 6.82 4.50
CA LYS A 68 -2.52 7.09 5.68
C LYS A 68 -1.11 6.53 5.52
N ALA A 69 -0.97 5.29 5.04
CA ALA A 69 0.35 4.69 4.80
C ALA A 69 1.15 5.45 3.73
N ALA A 70 0.48 5.90 2.66
CA ALA A 70 1.10 6.72 1.63
C ALA A 70 1.56 8.08 2.18
N GLU A 71 0.73 8.76 2.98
CA GLU A 71 1.09 10.02 3.65
C GLU A 71 2.29 9.85 4.59
N GLU A 72 2.29 8.81 5.42
CA GLU A 72 3.42 8.51 6.31
C GLU A 72 4.71 8.26 5.52
N SER A 73 4.63 7.48 4.43
CA SER A 73 5.78 7.22 3.56
C SER A 73 6.28 8.48 2.86
N MET A 74 5.37 9.33 2.35
CA MET A 74 5.73 10.59 1.69
C MET A 74 6.39 11.56 2.67
N ASN A 75 5.87 11.65 3.90
CA ASN A 75 6.46 12.49 4.94
C ASN A 75 7.85 12.00 5.38
N ALA A 76 8.03 10.68 5.51
CA ALA A 76 9.33 10.09 5.82
C ALA A 76 10.36 10.39 4.71
N ALA A 77 9.97 10.17 3.45
CA ALA A 77 10.82 10.47 2.29
C ALA A 77 11.15 11.96 2.21
N ALA A 78 10.17 12.85 2.39
CA ALA A 78 10.39 14.30 2.38
C ALA A 78 11.38 14.76 3.45
N ASN A 79 11.33 14.16 4.65
CA ASN A 79 12.28 14.46 5.72
C ASN A 79 13.70 13.99 5.36
N GLU A 80 13.85 12.78 4.82
CA GLU A 80 15.14 12.26 4.37
C GLU A 80 15.74 13.12 3.25
N GLU A 81 14.92 13.45 2.25
CA GLU A 81 15.28 14.32 1.13
C GLU A 81 15.74 15.70 1.59
N ARG A 82 15.05 16.28 2.58
CA ARG A 82 15.41 17.57 3.19
C ARG A 82 16.78 17.52 3.85
N GLU A 83 17.06 16.50 4.67
CA GLU A 83 18.34 16.35 5.35
C GLU A 83 19.49 16.13 4.35
N LEU A 84 19.28 15.30 3.33
CA LEU A 84 20.27 15.08 2.27
C LEU A 84 20.56 16.35 1.46
N ALA A 85 19.54 17.17 1.19
CA ALA A 85 19.70 18.45 0.49
C ALA A 85 20.53 19.45 1.32
N LEU A 86 20.27 19.52 2.64
CA LEU A 86 21.02 20.37 3.58
C LEU A 86 22.49 19.94 3.67
N GLN A 87 22.76 18.64 3.81
CA GLN A 87 24.13 18.10 3.85
C GLN A 87 24.93 18.42 2.57
N ARG A 88 24.24 18.49 1.42
CA ARG A 88 24.85 18.80 0.11
C ARG A 88 24.87 20.30 -0.20
N ASN A 89 24.46 21.16 0.74
CA ASN A 89 24.28 22.61 0.55
C ASN A 89 23.44 22.97 -0.70
N LYS A 90 22.48 22.10 -1.06
CA LYS A 90 21.57 22.33 -2.19
C LYS A 90 20.34 23.08 -1.72
N VAL A 91 20.52 24.36 -1.41
CA VAL A 91 19.45 25.25 -0.95
C VAL A 91 19.29 26.39 -1.94
N ILE A 92 18.10 26.52 -2.52
CA ILE A 92 17.75 27.60 -3.46
C ILE A 92 16.68 28.44 -2.79
N ASN A 93 16.93 29.74 -2.59
CA ASN A 93 16.01 30.66 -1.92
C ASN A 93 15.54 30.20 -0.52
N GLY A 94 16.41 29.55 0.24
CA GLY A 94 16.09 29.02 1.57
C GLY A 94 15.32 27.69 1.57
N ILE A 95 15.04 27.11 0.40
CA ILE A 95 14.33 25.84 0.25
C ILE A 95 15.33 24.74 -0.13
N PRO A 96 15.44 23.63 0.64
CA PRO A 96 16.27 22.50 0.29
C PRO A 96 15.75 21.79 -0.97
N HIS A 97 16.63 21.51 -1.92
CA HIS A 97 16.31 20.83 -3.18
C HIS A 97 17.17 19.58 -3.36
N ILE A 98 16.53 18.45 -3.64
CA ILE A 98 17.21 17.22 -4.05
C ILE A 98 16.59 16.72 -5.36
N ALA A 99 17.43 16.20 -6.25
CA ALA A 99 16.96 15.59 -7.47
C ALA A 99 16.57 14.14 -7.15
N VAL A 100 15.29 13.83 -7.31
CA VAL A 100 14.78 12.45 -7.26
C VAL A 100 14.93 11.86 -8.66
N ILE A 101 15.61 10.72 -8.75
CA ILE A 101 15.69 9.95 -9.99
C ILE A 101 14.65 8.84 -9.87
N SER A 102 13.50 9.00 -10.51
CA SER A 102 12.52 7.92 -10.65
C SER A 102 12.97 6.97 -11.75
N ASP A 103 12.87 5.66 -11.52
CA ASP A 103 12.83 4.71 -12.62
C ASP A 103 11.55 4.95 -13.42
N GLY A 104 11.71 5.17 -14.73
CA GLY A 104 10.57 5.25 -15.64
C GLY A 104 9.93 3.88 -15.74
N SER A 105 8.63 3.80 -15.49
CA SER A 105 7.82 2.59 -15.63
C SER A 105 7.75 2.10 -17.08
#